data_AF-A0A2A4QB58-F1
#
_entry.id   AF-A0A2A4QB58-F1
#
_cell.length_a   1.000
_cell.length_b   1.000
_cell.length_c   1.000
_cell.angle_alpha   90.00
_cell.angle_beta   90.00
_cell.angle_gamma   90.00
#
_symmetry.space_group_name_H-M   'P 1'
#
loop_
_entity.id
_entity.type
_entity.pdbx_description
1 polymer ?
#
loop_
_entity_poly.entity_id
_entity_poly.type
_entity_poly.pdbx_seq_one_letter_code
_entity_poly.pdbx_strand_id
1 'polypeptide(L)'
;MSNKWKASLLKSSLPLEQMTAELICKNNFHIGGEFAYSKMNNEGKYVDFSVDLLASKMKEHRSDIKVWSDLNLLVECKYSSPNIQWIFSTYPKLEPMCASTVQTYESALPVISIKTPLNKLEKDAFYGINGFALTDTSFDNKRIRHGLNQLRNAIPSLVKKLILYEVGDDSGQMILPLICPILVTNAPLRLLKKGITIEQIENAKDLDEVSDTHNIIYHFQEVGVNLKSYIK
;
A
#
# COMPACT_ATOMS: atom_id res chain seq x y z
N MET A 1 20.98 21.27 -25.87
CA MET A 1 21.41 20.01 -25.19
C MET A 1 20.19 19.39 -24.53
N SER A 2 19.87 18.14 -24.85
CA SER A 2 18.52 17.60 -24.60
C SER A 2 18.29 17.26 -23.11
N ASN A 3 17.16 17.70 -22.57
CA ASN A 3 16.61 17.33 -21.25
C ASN A 3 16.27 15.82 -21.09
N LYS A 4 16.81 14.93 -21.95
CA LYS A 4 16.52 13.49 -21.95
C LYS A 4 16.91 12.83 -20.63
N TRP A 5 18.07 13.19 -20.06
CA TRP A 5 18.51 12.60 -18.79
C TRP A 5 17.56 12.95 -17.62
N LYS A 6 17.00 14.17 -17.60
CA LYS A 6 16.00 14.57 -16.58
C LYS A 6 14.74 13.75 -16.69
N ALA A 7 14.24 13.57 -17.91
CA ALA A 7 13.07 12.73 -18.17
C ALA A 7 13.30 11.27 -17.78
N SER A 8 14.50 10.72 -18.05
CA SER A 8 14.87 9.37 -17.63
C SER A 8 14.98 9.25 -16.11
N LEU A 9 15.62 10.22 -15.44
CA LEU A 9 15.75 10.24 -13.99
C LEU A 9 14.37 10.29 -13.31
N LEU A 10 13.46 11.14 -13.78
CA LEU A 10 12.09 11.17 -13.25
C LEU A 10 11.34 9.85 -13.51
N LYS A 11 11.45 9.29 -14.72
CA LYS A 11 10.81 8.02 -15.07
C LYS A 11 11.34 6.81 -14.27
N SER A 12 12.54 6.91 -13.71
CA SER A 12 13.09 5.86 -12.84
C SER A 12 12.40 5.76 -11.48
N SER A 13 11.57 6.73 -11.08
CA SER A 13 11.01 6.89 -9.73
C SER A 13 12.03 7.15 -8.61
N LEU A 14 13.33 7.00 -8.86
CA LEU A 14 14.39 7.23 -7.87
C LEU A 14 14.28 8.58 -7.12
N PRO A 15 13.99 9.73 -7.76
CA PRO A 15 13.77 10.98 -7.02
C PRO A 15 12.56 10.92 -6.08
N LEU A 16 11.48 10.26 -6.50
CA LEU A 16 10.28 10.07 -5.68
C LEU A 16 10.56 9.14 -4.50
N GLU A 17 11.34 8.07 -4.70
CA GLU A 17 11.78 7.17 -3.64
C GLU A 17 12.58 7.93 -2.57
N GLN A 18 13.56 8.74 -2.98
CA GLN A 18 14.35 9.52 -2.04
C GLN A 18 13.48 10.53 -1.26
N MET A 19 12.61 11.28 -1.92
CA MET A 19 11.70 12.22 -1.24
C MET A 19 10.78 11.50 -0.25
N THR A 20 10.31 10.31 -0.61
CA THR A 20 9.45 9.47 0.23
C THR A 20 10.21 8.96 1.45
N ALA A 21 11.43 8.46 1.28
CA ALA A 21 12.29 8.02 2.37
C ALA A 21 12.62 9.16 3.35
N GLU A 22 12.93 10.36 2.84
CA GLU A 22 13.17 11.54 3.66
C GLU A 22 11.94 11.95 4.47
N LEU A 23 10.75 11.89 3.87
CA LEU A 23 9.49 12.20 4.57
C LEU A 23 9.19 11.16 5.67
N ILE A 24 9.38 9.88 5.38
CA ILE A 24 9.19 8.79 6.35
C ILE A 24 10.19 8.92 7.50
N CYS A 25 11.47 9.18 7.20
CA CYS A 25 12.52 9.39 8.19
C CYS A 25 12.21 10.59 9.12
N LYS A 26 11.74 11.72 8.56
CA LYS A 26 11.27 12.89 9.34
C LYS A 26 10.14 12.56 10.32
N ASN A 27 9.42 11.45 10.12
CA ASN A 27 8.37 10.97 11.01
C ASN A 27 8.86 9.90 12.02
N ASN A 28 10.17 9.82 12.24
CA ASN A 28 10.84 8.92 13.20
C ASN A 28 10.67 7.44 12.85
N PHE A 29 10.69 7.11 11.56
CA PHE A 29 10.85 5.73 11.10
C PHE A 29 12.31 5.47 10.73
N HIS A 30 12.78 4.26 11.00
CA HIS A 30 14.04 3.77 10.47
C HIS A 30 13.86 3.33 9.01
N ILE A 31 14.74 3.79 8.11
CA ILE A 31 14.72 3.39 6.70
C ILE A 31 15.62 2.16 6.52
N GLY A 32 15.03 1.03 6.17
CA GLY A 32 15.73 -0.23 5.88
C GLY A 32 16.22 -0.37 4.44
N GLY A 33 15.88 0.57 3.56
CA GLY A 33 16.20 0.51 2.13
C GLY A 33 15.28 -0.44 1.36
N GLU A 34 15.73 -0.89 0.19
CA GLU A 34 15.01 -1.83 -0.67
C GLU A 34 14.68 -3.14 0.06
N PHE A 35 13.45 -3.64 -0.11
CA PHE A 35 13.03 -4.93 0.41
C PHE A 35 13.00 -5.98 -0.69
N ALA A 36 14.04 -6.81 -0.73
CA ALA A 36 14.13 -7.94 -1.65
C ALA A 36 13.29 -9.15 -1.19
N TYR A 37 12.65 -9.82 -2.13
CA TYR A 37 11.96 -11.08 -1.92
C TYR A 37 12.01 -11.97 -3.17
N SER A 38 12.09 -13.28 -2.97
CA SER A 38 12.06 -14.24 -4.07
C SER A 38 10.70 -14.92 -4.15
N LYS A 39 10.23 -15.19 -5.37
CA LYS A 39 9.00 -15.95 -5.62
C LYS A 39 9.21 -16.94 -6.75
N MET A 40 8.58 -18.11 -6.62
CA MET A 40 8.55 -19.10 -7.69
C MET A 40 7.66 -18.61 -8.85
N ASN A 41 8.21 -18.61 -10.06
CA ASN A 41 7.48 -18.30 -11.30
C ASN A 41 6.71 -19.52 -11.83
N ASN A 42 5.99 -19.35 -12.94
CA ASN A 42 5.20 -20.41 -13.57
C ASN A 42 6.05 -21.59 -14.11
N GLU A 43 7.38 -21.42 -14.22
CA GLU A 43 8.32 -22.47 -14.63
C GLU A 43 8.94 -23.21 -13.43
N GLY A 44 8.50 -22.91 -12.20
CA GLY A 44 9.08 -23.50 -10.99
C GLY A 44 10.43 -22.92 -10.57
N LYS A 45 10.88 -21.80 -11.17
CA LYS A 45 12.14 -21.13 -10.82
C LYS A 45 11.90 -19.98 -9.86
N TYR A 46 12.78 -19.82 -8.87
CA TYR A 46 12.80 -18.63 -8.03
C TYR A 46 13.31 -17.44 -8.83
N VAL A 47 12.58 -16.34 -8.76
CA VAL A 47 12.92 -15.05 -9.34
C VAL A 47 12.91 -14.02 -8.23
N ASP A 48 13.91 -13.15 -8.23
CA ASP A 48 14.04 -12.06 -7.27
C ASP A 48 13.23 -10.85 -7.72
N PHE A 49 12.56 -10.24 -6.74
CA PHE A 49 11.79 -9.03 -6.85
C PHE A 49 12.13 -8.12 -5.68
N SER A 50 11.70 -6.88 -5.75
CA SER A 50 11.83 -5.95 -4.66
C SER A 50 10.67 -4.97 -4.59
N VAL A 51 10.56 -4.37 -3.41
CA VAL A 51 9.79 -3.17 -3.13
C VAL A 51 10.77 -2.08 -2.75
N ASP A 52 10.54 -0.87 -3.26
CA ASP A 52 11.54 0.22 -3.24
C ASP A 52 12.02 0.57 -1.82
N LEU A 53 11.13 0.57 -0.82
CA LEU A 53 11.49 0.88 0.57
C LEU A 53 10.76 -0.02 1.58
N LEU A 54 11.49 -0.51 2.56
CA LEU A 54 10.99 -0.94 3.86
C LEU A 54 11.39 0.08 4.91
N ALA A 55 10.43 0.51 5.72
CA ALA A 55 10.69 1.35 6.88
C ALA A 55 9.99 0.77 8.11
N SER A 56 10.57 0.93 9.29
CA SER A 56 9.99 0.41 10.53
C SER A 56 9.99 1.44 11.65
N LYS A 57 9.04 1.28 12.58
CA LYS A 57 8.97 2.11 13.78
C LYS A 57 8.41 1.28 14.92
N MET A 58 9.25 1.07 15.93
CA MET A 58 8.85 0.45 17.16
C MET A 58 8.21 1.47 18.11
N LYS A 59 7.21 1.01 18.86
CA LYS A 59 6.57 1.77 19.92
C LYS A 59 6.27 0.86 21.09
N GLU A 60 6.71 1.26 22.27
CA GLU A 60 6.34 0.62 23.52
C GLU A 60 4.91 1.04 23.91
N HIS A 61 4.08 0.07 24.29
CA HIS A 61 2.72 0.32 24.80
C HIS A 61 2.61 0.06 26.29
N ARG A 62 3.36 -0.92 26.80
CA ARG A 62 3.38 -1.31 28.21
C ARG A 62 4.77 -1.77 28.62
N SER A 63 5.41 -1.01 29.50
CA SER A 63 6.76 -1.33 30.01
C SER A 63 6.76 -2.43 31.07
N ASP A 64 5.68 -2.56 31.83
CA ASP A 64 5.54 -3.53 32.92
C ASP A 64 5.50 -4.99 32.43
N ILE A 65 4.96 -5.21 31.23
CA ILE A 65 4.92 -6.52 30.56
C ILE A 65 5.65 -6.51 29.20
N LYS A 66 6.48 -5.48 28.95
CA LYS A 66 7.31 -5.33 27.75
C LYS A 66 6.58 -5.59 26.42
N VAL A 67 5.42 -4.95 26.23
CA VAL A 67 4.64 -5.04 24.99
C VAL A 67 4.99 -3.89 24.07
N TRP A 68 5.41 -4.25 22.87
CA TRP A 68 5.80 -3.35 21.78
C TRP A 68 4.91 -3.58 20.57
N SER A 69 4.82 -2.58 19.70
CA SER A 69 4.39 -2.78 18.32
C SER A 69 5.49 -2.36 17.38
N ASP A 70 5.66 -3.07 16.28
CA ASP A 70 6.55 -2.68 15.19
C ASP A 70 5.74 -2.40 13.92
N LEU A 71 5.63 -1.11 13.56
CA LEU A 71 4.95 -0.67 12.35
C LEU A 71 5.92 -0.68 11.17
N ASN A 72 5.72 -1.62 10.26
CA ASN A 72 6.48 -1.85 9.06
C ASN A 72 5.75 -1.29 7.83
N LEU A 73 6.34 -0.29 7.18
CA LEU A 73 5.86 0.28 5.92
C LEU A 73 6.55 -0.42 4.75
N LEU A 74 5.77 -1.09 3.89
CA LEU A 74 6.25 -1.54 2.58
C LEU A 74 5.84 -0.49 1.55
N VAL A 75 6.80 0.19 0.93
CA VAL A 75 6.52 1.36 0.10
C VAL A 75 7.05 1.15 -1.31
N GLU A 76 6.13 1.18 -2.27
CA GLU A 76 6.43 1.15 -3.70
C GLU A 76 6.16 2.54 -4.27
N CYS A 77 7.10 3.11 -4.99
CA CYS A 77 7.02 4.43 -5.60
C CYS A 77 6.83 4.32 -7.12
N LYS A 78 5.78 4.96 -7.64
CA LYS A 78 5.52 5.03 -9.08
C LYS A 78 5.39 6.48 -9.51
N TYR A 79 6.48 7.05 -9.99
CA TYR A 79 6.44 8.36 -10.65
C TYR A 79 5.56 8.29 -11.90
N SER A 80 4.72 9.30 -12.11
CA SER A 80 3.81 9.50 -13.23
C SER A 80 4.14 10.79 -13.97
N SER A 81 4.04 10.77 -15.30
CA SER A 81 4.14 11.99 -16.11
C SER A 81 3.05 12.99 -15.70
N PRO A 82 3.26 14.31 -15.83
CA PRO A 82 2.32 15.32 -15.33
C PRO A 82 0.88 15.24 -15.88
N ASN A 83 0.71 14.69 -17.09
CA ASN A 83 -0.60 14.53 -17.74
C ASN A 83 -1.34 13.24 -17.35
N ILE A 84 -0.80 12.47 -16.40
CA ILE A 84 -1.38 11.20 -15.97
C ILE A 84 -2.09 11.41 -14.64
N GLN A 85 -3.34 10.97 -14.58
CA GLN A 85 -4.17 10.96 -13.37
C GLN A 85 -4.56 9.53 -13.05
N TRP A 86 -4.64 9.15 -11.77
CA TRP A 86 -5.09 7.83 -11.38
C TRP A 86 -6.54 7.91 -10.94
N ILE A 87 -7.44 7.28 -11.69
CA ILE A 87 -8.87 7.31 -11.42
C ILE A 87 -9.30 5.96 -10.87
N PHE A 88 -10.08 5.99 -9.80
CA PHE A 88 -10.60 4.83 -9.11
C PHE A 88 -12.12 4.83 -9.07
N SER A 89 -12.72 3.66 -9.21
CA SER A 89 -14.13 3.46 -8.91
C SER A 89 -14.34 3.47 -7.40
N THR A 90 -15.27 4.33 -6.94
CA THR A 90 -15.63 4.39 -5.53
C THR A 90 -16.29 3.09 -5.07
N TYR A 91 -15.85 2.59 -3.92
CA TYR A 91 -16.51 1.46 -3.28
C TYR A 91 -17.94 1.85 -2.88
N PRO A 92 -18.98 1.18 -3.39
CA PRO A 92 -20.35 1.45 -3.01
C PRO A 92 -20.57 0.91 -1.58
N LYS A 93 -20.29 1.73 -0.56
CA LYS A 93 -20.54 1.36 0.85
C LYS A 93 -22.05 1.23 1.06
N LEU A 94 -22.54 0.03 1.43
CA LEU A 94 -23.84 -0.12 2.10
C LEU A 94 -23.72 0.16 3.61
N GLU A 95 -22.58 -0.18 4.23
CA GLU A 95 -22.05 0.26 5.54
C GLU A 95 -20.61 -0.29 5.66
N PRO A 96 -19.72 0.26 6.52
CA PRO A 96 -18.38 -0.29 6.67
C PRO A 96 -18.46 -1.64 7.42
N MET A 97 -18.32 -2.75 6.69
CA MET A 97 -17.90 -3.99 7.34
C MET A 97 -16.49 -3.74 7.90
N CYS A 98 -16.35 -3.73 9.23
CA CYS A 98 -15.05 -3.89 9.87
C CYS A 98 -14.30 -5.05 9.20
N ALA A 99 -13.00 -4.88 8.96
CA ALA A 99 -12.05 -5.86 8.37
C ALA A 99 -11.65 -5.65 6.89
N SER A 100 -11.88 -4.47 6.31
CA SER A 100 -11.40 -4.20 4.95
C SER A 100 -9.93 -3.73 4.91
N THR A 101 -9.47 -2.96 5.90
CA THR A 101 -8.11 -2.37 5.93
C THR A 101 -7.15 -3.10 6.87
N VAL A 102 -7.67 -3.70 7.95
CA VAL A 102 -6.88 -4.44 8.93
C VAL A 102 -7.19 -5.92 8.78
N GLN A 103 -6.18 -6.69 8.35
CA GLN A 103 -6.23 -8.15 8.33
C GLN A 103 -5.40 -8.68 9.49
N THR A 104 -6.00 -9.55 10.30
CA THR A 104 -5.34 -10.21 11.42
C THR A 104 -4.95 -11.64 11.04
N TYR A 105 -3.76 -12.06 11.43
CA TYR A 105 -3.33 -13.46 11.34
C TYR A 105 -3.40 -14.06 12.75
N GLU A 106 -4.49 -14.76 13.05
CA GLU A 106 -4.85 -15.21 14.42
C GLU A 106 -3.86 -16.21 15.02
N SER A 107 -3.03 -16.87 14.21
CA SER A 107 -2.15 -17.96 14.64
C SER A 107 -0.93 -17.54 15.45
N ALA A 108 -0.69 -16.24 15.67
CA ALA A 108 0.60 -15.76 16.20
C ALA A 108 0.51 -14.76 17.36
N LEU A 109 -0.67 -14.42 17.89
CA LEU A 109 -0.80 -13.32 18.86
C LEU A 109 -1.62 -13.70 20.10
N PRO A 110 -1.18 -13.31 21.32
CA PRO A 110 -2.04 -13.36 22.50
C PRO A 110 -3.24 -12.41 22.31
N VAL A 111 -4.30 -12.63 23.08
CA VAL A 111 -5.54 -11.84 22.98
C VAL A 111 -5.24 -10.37 23.28
N ILE A 112 -5.20 -9.52 22.25
CA ILE A 112 -5.05 -8.07 22.39
C ILE A 112 -6.43 -7.43 22.33
N SER A 113 -6.80 -6.69 23.39
CA SER A 113 -8.01 -5.87 23.40
C SER A 113 -7.73 -4.53 22.73
N ILE A 114 -8.31 -4.30 21.54
CA ILE A 114 -8.26 -3.00 20.87
C ILE A 114 -9.32 -2.09 21.50
N LYS A 115 -8.88 -1.05 22.22
CA LYS A 115 -9.78 -0.09 22.89
C LYS A 115 -10.60 0.77 21.92
N THR A 116 -10.12 0.96 20.69
CA THR A 116 -10.79 1.74 19.65
C THR A 116 -11.44 0.78 18.66
N PRO A 117 -12.78 0.83 18.48
CA PRO A 117 -13.44 0.08 17.42
C PRO A 117 -12.81 0.36 16.05
N LEU A 118 -12.46 -0.69 15.29
CA LEU A 118 -11.80 -0.56 13.98
C LEU A 118 -12.64 0.27 13.00
N ASN A 119 -13.98 0.23 13.10
CA ASN A 119 -14.86 1.06 12.28
C ASN A 119 -14.65 2.58 12.49
N LYS A 120 -14.12 3.02 13.63
CA LYS A 120 -13.76 4.43 13.84
C LYS A 120 -12.49 4.82 13.07
N LEU A 121 -11.58 3.88 12.82
CA LEU A 121 -10.39 4.12 11.99
C LEU A 121 -10.77 4.26 10.51
N GLU A 122 -11.81 3.56 10.07
CA GLU A 122 -12.24 3.48 8.67
C GLU A 122 -13.39 4.45 8.31
N LYS A 123 -13.90 5.20 9.30
CA LYS A 123 -15.10 6.06 9.12
C LYS A 123 -14.92 7.06 7.99
N ASP A 124 -13.78 7.74 7.96
CA ASP A 124 -13.46 8.80 6.99
C ASP A 124 -12.60 8.29 5.82
N ALA A 125 -12.41 6.97 5.71
CA ALA A 125 -11.60 6.38 4.66
C ALA A 125 -12.32 6.38 3.31
N PHE A 126 -11.61 6.87 2.30
CA PHE A 126 -12.01 6.90 0.88
C PHE A 126 -11.58 5.60 0.19
N TYR A 127 -12.53 4.70 -0.05
CA TYR A 127 -12.24 3.38 -0.62
C TYR A 127 -12.42 3.35 -2.15
N GLY A 128 -11.39 2.87 -2.84
CA GLY A 128 -11.43 2.52 -4.26
C GLY A 128 -11.28 1.01 -4.47
N ILE A 129 -11.92 0.44 -5.50
CA ILE A 129 -11.84 -1.00 -5.81
C ILE A 129 -10.95 -1.27 -7.01
N ASN A 130 -11.20 -0.55 -8.10
CA ASN A 130 -10.47 -0.68 -9.35
C ASN A 130 -10.02 0.70 -9.77
N GLY A 131 -8.85 0.79 -10.39
CA GLY A 131 -8.38 2.03 -10.96
C GLY A 131 -7.49 1.84 -12.15
N PHE A 132 -7.31 2.92 -12.90
CA PHE A 132 -6.43 2.99 -14.05
C PHE A 132 -5.75 4.36 -14.11
N ALA A 133 -4.58 4.39 -14.75
CA ALA A 133 -3.93 5.64 -15.12
C ALA A 133 -4.62 6.17 -16.38
N LEU A 134 -5.18 7.38 -16.32
CA LEU A 134 -5.82 8.08 -17.43
C LEU A 134 -4.90 9.17 -17.97
N THR A 135 -4.93 9.33 -19.29
CA THR A 135 -4.42 10.48 -20.05
C THR A 135 -5.54 11.00 -20.95
N ASP A 136 -5.33 12.14 -21.59
CA ASP A 136 -6.29 12.72 -22.54
C ASP A 136 -6.65 11.78 -23.71
N THR A 137 -5.79 10.80 -24.02
CA THR A 137 -5.93 9.95 -25.22
C THR A 137 -5.94 8.45 -24.95
N SER A 138 -5.67 8.03 -23.71
CA SER A 138 -5.51 6.60 -23.39
C SER A 138 -5.67 6.31 -21.90
N PHE A 139 -5.94 5.04 -21.58
CA PHE A 139 -5.93 4.53 -20.21
C PHE A 139 -5.01 3.32 -20.08
N ASP A 140 -4.43 3.12 -18.90
CA ASP A 140 -3.60 1.95 -18.56
C ASP A 140 -3.95 1.43 -17.15
N ASN A 141 -4.52 0.22 -17.11
CA ASN A 141 -4.86 -0.47 -15.86
C ASN A 141 -3.69 -1.28 -15.27
N LYS A 142 -2.62 -1.51 -16.03
CA LYS A 142 -1.50 -2.36 -15.60
C LYS A 142 -0.60 -1.64 -14.62
N ARG A 143 -0.42 -0.33 -14.79
CA ARG A 143 0.53 0.45 -13.97
C ARG A 143 0.23 0.39 -12.48
N ILE A 144 -1.01 0.70 -12.09
CA ILE A 144 -1.46 0.65 -10.69
C ILE A 144 -1.43 -0.80 -10.20
N ARG A 145 -1.97 -1.72 -11.00
CA ARG A 145 -2.03 -3.14 -10.65
C ARG A 145 -0.65 -3.77 -10.43
N HIS A 146 0.36 -3.36 -11.19
CA HIS A 146 1.72 -3.87 -11.05
C HIS A 146 2.32 -3.44 -9.71
N GLY A 147 2.25 -2.16 -9.34
CA GLY A 147 2.73 -1.66 -8.06
C GLY A 147 1.99 -2.30 -6.87
N LEU A 148 0.67 -2.40 -6.94
CA LEU A 148 -0.12 -3.11 -5.91
C LEU A 148 0.28 -4.60 -5.80
N ASN A 149 0.57 -5.26 -6.92
CA ASN A 149 1.01 -6.65 -6.91
C ASN A 149 2.42 -6.82 -6.33
N GLN A 150 3.36 -5.91 -6.58
CA GLN A 150 4.70 -5.95 -5.95
C GLN A 150 4.56 -5.92 -4.43
N LEU A 151 3.83 -4.95 -3.90
CA LEU A 151 3.51 -4.85 -2.46
C LEU A 151 2.88 -6.13 -1.92
N ARG A 152 1.84 -6.66 -2.59
CA ARG A 152 1.14 -7.87 -2.17
C ARG A 152 2.03 -9.11 -2.11
N ASN A 153 2.92 -9.27 -3.09
CA ASN A 153 3.81 -10.44 -3.13
C ASN A 153 4.95 -10.31 -2.10
N ALA A 154 5.29 -9.11 -1.65
CA ALA A 154 6.28 -8.88 -0.61
C ALA A 154 5.78 -9.23 0.80
N ILE A 155 4.47 -9.08 1.07
CA ILE A 155 3.89 -9.28 2.40
C ILE A 155 4.27 -10.65 3.03
N PRO A 156 4.12 -11.82 2.37
CA PRO A 156 4.46 -13.10 2.98
C PRO A 156 5.93 -13.20 3.40
N SER A 157 6.83 -12.67 2.58
CA SER A 157 8.27 -12.66 2.87
C SER A 157 8.58 -11.75 4.06
N LEU A 158 7.88 -10.62 4.18
CA LEU A 158 8.01 -9.74 5.34
C LEU A 158 7.43 -10.40 6.60
N VAL A 159 6.22 -10.98 6.54
CA VAL A 159 5.62 -11.72 7.66
C VAL A 159 6.57 -12.81 8.14
N LYS A 160 7.14 -13.60 7.22
CA LYS A 160 8.14 -14.62 7.56
C LYS A 160 9.37 -14.01 8.24
N LYS A 161 9.90 -12.91 7.72
CA LYS A 161 11.05 -12.21 8.32
C LYS A 161 10.75 -11.73 9.74
N LEU A 162 9.58 -11.15 9.97
CA LEU A 162 9.15 -10.65 11.28
C LEU A 162 8.97 -11.81 12.27
N ILE A 163 8.30 -12.90 11.89
CA ILE A 163 8.15 -14.09 12.74
C ILE A 163 9.51 -14.68 13.11
N LEU A 164 10.44 -14.79 12.15
CA LEU A 164 11.78 -15.32 12.43
C LEU A 164 12.59 -14.43 13.37
N TYR A 165 12.36 -13.12 13.35
CA TYR A 165 12.97 -12.19 14.29
C TYR A 165 12.46 -12.44 15.71
N GLU A 166 11.15 -12.61 15.89
CA GLU A 166 10.54 -12.92 17.20
C GLU A 166 10.99 -14.28 17.74
N VAL A 167 11.04 -15.32 16.90
CA VAL A 167 11.46 -16.67 17.33
C VAL A 167 12.92 -16.70 17.77
N GLY A 168 13.75 -15.81 17.23
CA GLY A 168 15.16 -15.70 17.60
C GLY A 168 15.44 -14.77 18.78
N ASP A 169 14.43 -14.08 19.31
CA ASP A 169 14.60 -13.15 20.42
C ASP A 169 14.34 -13.80 21.78
N ASP A 170 15.41 -13.99 22.56
CA ASP A 170 15.36 -14.53 23.92
C ASP A 170 14.99 -13.45 24.97
N SER A 171 14.72 -12.21 24.57
CA SER A 171 14.48 -11.10 25.50
C SER A 171 13.17 -11.21 26.30
N GLY A 172 12.27 -12.12 25.89
CA GLY A 172 10.93 -12.29 26.45
C GLY A 172 10.01 -11.09 26.19
N GLN A 173 10.37 -10.20 25.26
CA GLN A 173 9.52 -9.12 24.79
C GLN A 173 8.41 -9.67 23.90
N MET A 174 7.29 -8.95 23.89
CA MET A 174 6.19 -9.24 22.97
C MET A 174 6.09 -8.12 21.96
N ILE A 175 6.41 -8.40 20.70
CA ILE A 175 6.32 -7.42 19.62
C ILE A 175 5.12 -7.77 18.74
N LEU A 176 4.22 -6.81 18.58
CA LEU A 176 3.10 -6.89 17.65
C LEU A 176 3.54 -6.34 16.27
N PRO A 177 3.79 -7.21 15.26
CA PRO A 177 4.11 -6.75 13.93
C PRO A 177 2.86 -6.18 13.24
N LEU A 178 2.97 -4.95 12.74
CA LEU A 178 1.95 -4.28 11.93
C LEU A 178 2.55 -4.00 10.56
N ILE A 179 1.90 -4.44 9.48
CA ILE A 179 2.38 -4.21 8.11
C ILE A 179 1.42 -3.24 7.41
N CYS A 180 1.97 -2.16 6.83
CA CYS A 180 1.23 -1.17 6.07
C CYS A 180 1.85 -1.03 4.66
N PRO A 181 1.29 -1.71 3.64
CA PRO A 181 1.71 -1.53 2.26
C PRO A 181 1.18 -0.21 1.69
N ILE A 182 2.04 0.59 1.05
CA ILE A 182 1.75 1.92 0.51
C ILE A 182 2.28 2.01 -0.91
N LEU A 183 1.43 2.42 -1.85
CA LEU A 183 1.82 2.78 -3.21
C LEU A 183 1.84 4.30 -3.33
N VAL A 184 3.03 4.89 -3.48
CA VAL A 184 3.25 6.33 -3.57
C VAL A 184 3.33 6.77 -5.03
N THR A 185 2.69 7.89 -5.36
CA THR A 185 2.78 8.50 -6.69
C THR A 185 2.67 10.02 -6.59
N ASN A 186 3.13 10.72 -7.62
CA ASN A 186 2.89 12.14 -7.83
C ASN A 186 1.66 12.42 -8.72
N ALA A 187 1.01 11.38 -9.26
CA ALA A 187 -0.25 11.56 -10.00
C ALA A 187 -1.39 11.96 -9.05
N PRO A 188 -2.30 12.85 -9.47
CA PRO A 188 -3.56 13.07 -8.76
C PRO A 188 -4.31 11.75 -8.59
N LEU A 189 -4.73 11.44 -7.36
CA LEU A 189 -5.58 10.29 -7.07
C LEU A 189 -7.03 10.76 -7.06
N ARG A 190 -7.85 10.21 -7.96
CA ARG A 190 -9.25 10.61 -8.14
C ARG A 190 -10.20 9.47 -7.84
N LEU A 191 -11.29 9.75 -7.14
CA LEU A 191 -12.41 8.83 -6.95
C LEU A 191 -13.62 9.32 -7.71
N LEU A 192 -14.29 8.42 -8.44
CA LEU A 192 -15.57 8.73 -9.08
C LEU A 192 -16.60 9.13 -8.02
N LYS A 193 -17.37 10.19 -8.28
CA LYS A 193 -18.44 10.63 -7.38
C LYS A 193 -19.47 9.52 -7.21
N LYS A 194 -20.05 9.43 -6.01
CA LYS A 194 -21.09 8.44 -5.72
C LYS A 194 -22.33 8.73 -6.57
N GLY A 195 -22.92 7.67 -7.11
CA GLY A 195 -24.16 7.77 -7.91
C GLY A 195 -23.98 8.38 -9.29
N ILE A 196 -22.74 8.53 -9.77
CA ILE A 196 -22.48 9.01 -11.13
C ILE A 196 -23.06 8.04 -12.17
N THR A 197 -23.70 8.58 -13.20
CA THR A 197 -24.24 7.82 -14.34
C THR A 197 -23.34 7.94 -15.57
N ILE A 198 -23.53 7.03 -16.53
CA ILE A 198 -22.82 7.08 -17.81
C ILE A 198 -23.14 8.39 -18.56
N GLU A 199 -24.42 8.80 -18.60
CA GLU A 199 -24.84 10.05 -19.23
C GLU A 199 -24.16 11.28 -18.61
N GLN A 200 -23.98 11.30 -17.28
CA GLN A 200 -23.23 12.38 -16.63
C GLN A 200 -21.76 12.38 -17.04
N ILE A 201 -21.14 11.22 -17.25
CA ILE A 201 -19.77 11.11 -17.74
C ILE A 201 -19.66 11.55 -19.20
N GLU A 202 -20.61 11.16 -20.05
CA GLU A 202 -20.63 11.54 -21.47
C GLU A 202 -20.81 13.04 -21.69
N ASN A 203 -21.55 13.71 -20.79
CA ASN A 203 -21.82 15.15 -20.87
C ASN A 203 -20.84 16.02 -20.07
N ALA A 204 -19.96 15.42 -19.27
CA ALA A 204 -18.99 16.14 -18.46
C ALA A 204 -17.94 16.83 -19.33
N LYS A 205 -17.58 18.07 -19.01
CA LYS A 205 -16.53 18.83 -19.71
C LYS A 205 -15.17 18.64 -19.07
N ASP A 206 -15.15 18.28 -17.80
CA ASP A 206 -13.94 18.04 -17.03
C ASP A 206 -14.11 16.86 -16.05
N LEU A 207 -12.97 16.36 -15.56
CA LEU A 207 -12.95 15.25 -14.60
C LEU A 207 -13.45 15.66 -13.20
N ASP A 208 -13.41 16.94 -12.85
CA ASP A 208 -13.89 17.45 -11.56
C ASP A 208 -15.43 17.42 -11.47
N GLU A 209 -16.13 17.41 -12.60
CA GLU A 209 -17.57 17.19 -12.65
C GLU A 209 -17.94 15.78 -12.15
N VAL A 210 -17.11 14.77 -12.43
CA VAL A 210 -17.42 13.35 -12.20
C VAL A 210 -16.56 12.66 -11.14
N SER A 211 -15.52 13.32 -10.62
CA SER A 211 -14.59 12.74 -9.66
C SER A 211 -14.00 13.78 -8.71
N ASP A 212 -13.57 13.33 -7.54
CA ASP A 212 -12.92 14.16 -6.52
C ASP A 212 -11.46 13.73 -6.32
N THR A 213 -10.57 14.69 -6.08
CA THR A 213 -9.14 14.41 -5.82
C THR A 213 -8.89 14.18 -4.33
N HIS A 214 -8.07 13.18 -4.01
CA HIS A 214 -7.71 12.80 -2.65
C HIS A 214 -6.20 12.63 -2.48
N ASN A 215 -5.69 12.86 -1.28
CA ASN A 215 -4.29 12.59 -0.96
C ASN A 215 -4.02 11.10 -0.69
N ILE A 216 -5.05 10.37 -0.23
CA ILE A 216 -4.97 8.96 0.13
C ILE A 216 -6.26 8.27 -0.33
N ILE A 217 -6.11 7.12 -0.98
CA ILE A 217 -7.19 6.20 -1.32
C ILE A 217 -6.87 4.84 -0.71
N TYR A 218 -7.81 4.27 0.02
CA TYR A 218 -7.73 2.91 0.54
C TYR A 218 -8.16 1.95 -0.56
N HIS A 219 -7.21 1.18 -1.08
CA HIS A 219 -7.48 0.28 -2.18
C HIS A 219 -7.99 -1.06 -1.66
N PHE A 220 -9.30 -1.31 -1.81
CA PHE A 220 -9.90 -2.58 -1.43
C PHE A 220 -9.69 -3.63 -2.52
N GLN A 221 -9.02 -4.72 -2.17
CA GLN A 221 -8.86 -5.88 -3.04
C GLN A 221 -8.83 -7.15 -2.20
N GLU A 222 -9.46 -8.20 -2.73
CA GLU A 222 -9.41 -9.53 -2.12
C GLU A 222 -7.99 -10.14 -2.17
N VAL A 223 -7.79 -11.12 -1.29
CA VAL A 223 -6.57 -11.92 -1.22
C VAL A 223 -6.43 -12.76 -2.49
N GLY A 224 -5.37 -12.51 -3.25
CA GLY A 224 -5.06 -13.27 -4.47
C GLY A 224 -4.69 -14.72 -4.18
N VAL A 225 -4.84 -15.60 -5.19
CA VAL A 225 -4.61 -17.05 -5.09
C VAL A 225 -3.23 -17.40 -4.49
N ASN A 226 -2.20 -16.64 -4.83
CA ASN A 226 -0.84 -16.85 -4.33
C ASN A 226 -0.69 -16.59 -2.82
N LEU A 227 -1.54 -15.74 -2.24
CA LEU A 227 -1.54 -15.49 -0.80
C LEU A 227 -2.38 -16.54 -0.07
N LYS A 228 -3.42 -17.09 -0.71
CA LYS A 228 -4.25 -18.17 -0.12
C LYS A 228 -3.46 -19.42 0.24
N SER A 229 -2.35 -19.71 -0.44
CA SER A 229 -1.48 -20.85 -0.09
C SER A 229 -0.78 -20.69 1.26
N TYR A 230 -0.70 -19.47 1.80
CA TYR A 230 -0.05 -19.16 3.08
C TYR A 230 -1.03 -18.98 4.25
N ILE A 231 -2.34 -19.01 4.01
CA ILE A 231 -3.41 -18.74 5.02
C ILE A 231 -4.14 -20.06 5.37
N LYS A 232 -3.40 -21.17 5.49
CA LYS A 232 -3.98 -22.46 5.92
C LYS A 232 -3.75 -22.71 7.39
#